data_AF-X1V4E7-F1
#
_entry.id   AF-X1V4E7-F1
#
_cell.length_a   1.000
_cell.length_b   1.000
_cell.length_c   1.000
_cell.angle_alpha   90.00
_cell.angle_beta   90.00
_cell.angle_gamma   90.00
#
_symmetry.space_group_name_H-M   'P 1'
#
loop_
_entity.id
_entity.type
_entity.pdbx_description
1 polymer ?
#
loop_
_entity_poly.entity_id
_entity_poly.type
_entity_poly.pdbx_seq_one_letter_code
_entity_poly.pdbx_strand_id
1 'polypeptide(L)'
;KYPGVVFCEDYKYMCSDPGQNLIKEKIKENKLEGIVVAACSPSLHEMTFRRAAQAIGLNPYLLEIANIREQCSWPHSDVNQATQKAIKIIKVIVEKAKQNNPLTPIKIPVNPRALVIGAGIAGIQASLDIANSGYEVVLVEKSPSIGGHMAQLSETFPTLDCSQCILTPKMVEIAQHPRIKLLAYSEVEQLSGNVGNFKVKIRKKASFVDNSKCTGCGLCYEKCPVKVDS
;
A
#
# COMPACT_ATOMS: atom_id res chain seq x y z
N LYS A 1 34.25 -0.43 -21.34
CA LYS A 1 34.67 0.85 -20.71
C LYS A 1 33.72 1.95 -21.16
N TYR A 2 33.22 2.77 -20.24
CA TYR A 2 32.30 3.87 -20.53
C TYR A 2 32.71 5.08 -19.66
N PRO A 3 32.69 6.32 -20.16
CA PRO A 3 33.13 7.48 -19.40
C PRO A 3 32.37 7.59 -18.06
N GLY A 4 33.08 7.91 -16.97
CA GLY A 4 32.51 8.02 -15.62
C GLY A 4 32.26 6.70 -14.89
N VAL A 5 32.47 5.54 -15.53
CA VAL A 5 32.39 4.22 -14.86
C VAL A 5 33.79 3.80 -14.41
N VAL A 6 34.06 3.92 -13.11
CA VAL A 6 35.36 3.56 -12.50
C VAL A 6 35.45 2.05 -12.26
N PHE A 7 34.34 1.40 -11.90
CA PHE A 7 34.28 -0.02 -11.56
C PHE A 7 33.00 -0.66 -12.13
N CYS A 8 33.07 -1.93 -12.54
CA CYS A 8 31.93 -2.71 -13.02
C CYS A 8 32.17 -4.19 -12.67
N GLU A 9 31.15 -4.85 -12.14
CA GLU A 9 31.18 -6.25 -11.73
C GLU A 9 29.78 -6.84 -11.92
N ASP A 10 29.72 -8.13 -12.24
CA ASP A 10 28.48 -8.89 -12.31
C ASP A 10 28.40 -9.91 -11.17
N TYR A 11 27.20 -10.08 -10.62
CA TYR A 11 26.94 -11.08 -9.59
C TYR A 11 25.53 -11.63 -9.75
N LYS A 12 25.38 -12.92 -9.46
CA LYS A 12 24.17 -13.69 -9.77
C LYS A 12 22.90 -13.10 -9.14
N TYR A 13 22.99 -12.63 -7.89
CA TYR A 13 21.85 -12.09 -7.14
C TYR A 13 22.24 -10.81 -6.42
N MET A 14 22.24 -9.67 -7.13
CA MET A 14 22.62 -8.39 -6.52
C MET A 14 21.79 -8.01 -5.28
N CYS A 15 20.52 -8.43 -5.20
CA CYS A 15 19.64 -8.10 -4.08
C CYS A 15 19.85 -8.98 -2.83
N SER A 16 20.61 -10.08 -2.91
CA SER A 16 20.90 -10.91 -1.74
C SER A 16 21.88 -10.22 -0.79
N ASP A 17 22.02 -10.73 0.43
CA ASP A 17 22.97 -10.16 1.40
C ASP A 17 24.42 -10.13 0.86
N PRO A 18 24.95 -11.18 0.22
CA PRO A 18 26.25 -11.10 -0.46
C PRO A 18 26.32 -10.01 -1.54
N GLY A 19 25.28 -9.88 -2.38
CA GLY A 19 25.25 -8.86 -3.43
C GLY A 19 25.21 -7.43 -2.87
N GLN A 20 24.45 -7.21 -1.80
CA GLN A 20 24.41 -5.92 -1.11
C GLN A 20 25.73 -5.61 -0.39
N ASN A 21 26.39 -6.60 0.19
CA ASN A 21 27.70 -6.42 0.82
C ASN A 21 28.79 -6.11 -0.22
N LEU A 22 28.76 -6.80 -1.37
CA LEU A 22 29.62 -6.49 -2.50
C LEU A 22 29.48 -5.02 -2.93
N ILE A 23 28.25 -4.53 -3.08
CA ILE A 23 27.99 -3.11 -3.37
C ILE A 23 28.65 -2.21 -2.31
N LYS A 24 28.41 -2.49 -1.02
CA LYS A 24 28.94 -1.68 0.09
C LYS A 24 30.48 -1.65 0.11
N GLU A 25 31.11 -2.79 -0.10
CA GLU A 25 32.57 -2.94 -0.16
C GLU A 25 33.13 -2.14 -1.34
N LYS A 26 32.57 -2.31 -2.54
CA LYS A 26 33.07 -1.65 -3.75
C LYS A 26 32.88 -0.14 -3.73
N ILE A 27 31.84 0.38 -3.10
CA ILE A 27 31.68 1.83 -2.89
C ILE A 27 32.83 2.38 -2.05
N LYS A 28 33.18 1.70 -0.95
CA LYS A 28 34.26 2.15 -0.04
C LYS A 28 35.63 2.02 -0.68
N GLU A 29 35.93 0.85 -1.26
CA GLU A 29 37.22 0.56 -1.90
C GLU A 29 37.54 1.55 -3.03
N ASN A 30 36.56 1.82 -3.89
CA ASN A 30 36.75 2.65 -5.08
C ASN A 30 36.31 4.11 -4.88
N LYS A 31 35.89 4.49 -3.66
CA LYS A 31 35.37 5.83 -3.32
C LYS A 31 34.32 6.32 -4.31
N LEU A 32 33.32 5.46 -4.58
CA LEU A 32 32.29 5.75 -5.59
C LEU A 32 31.33 6.85 -5.11
N GLU A 33 31.04 7.80 -6.00
CA GLU A 33 30.11 8.91 -5.74
C GLU A 33 28.68 8.62 -6.21
N GLY A 34 28.48 7.55 -6.99
CA GLY A 34 27.19 7.14 -7.52
C GLY A 34 27.22 5.70 -8.02
N ILE A 35 26.04 5.10 -8.17
CA ILE A 35 25.92 3.66 -8.52
C ILE A 35 24.80 3.46 -9.52
N VAL A 36 25.03 2.57 -10.48
CA VAL A 36 23.99 2.02 -11.34
C VAL A 36 23.90 0.52 -11.10
N VAL A 37 22.71 0.04 -10.73
CA VAL A 37 22.44 -1.40 -10.59
C VAL A 37 21.62 -1.85 -11.80
N ALA A 38 22.21 -2.65 -12.68
CA ALA A 38 21.53 -3.23 -13.83
C ALA A 38 20.88 -4.58 -13.44
N ALA A 39 19.58 -4.56 -13.14
CA ALA A 39 18.86 -5.74 -12.65
C ALA A 39 17.37 -5.70 -13.00
N CYS A 40 16.51 -5.79 -11.97
CA CYS A 40 15.05 -5.80 -12.07
C CYS A 40 14.46 -4.39 -12.00
N SER A 41 13.12 -4.31 -12.04
CA SER A 41 12.38 -3.05 -11.95
C SER A 41 12.71 -2.23 -10.69
N PRO A 42 12.87 -0.90 -10.81
CA PRO A 42 12.99 -0.02 -9.64
C PRO A 42 11.79 -0.13 -8.70
N SER A 43 10.58 -0.41 -9.22
CA SER A 43 9.39 -0.63 -8.40
C SER A 43 9.51 -1.80 -7.40
N LEU A 44 10.48 -2.69 -7.60
CA LEU A 44 10.71 -3.85 -6.74
C LEU A 44 11.85 -3.62 -5.74
N HIS A 45 13.04 -3.22 -6.19
CA HIS A 45 14.25 -3.20 -5.35
C HIS A 45 14.96 -1.85 -5.24
N GLU A 46 14.37 -0.74 -5.72
CA GLU A 46 14.96 0.61 -5.55
C GLU A 46 15.22 0.92 -4.07
N MET A 47 14.23 0.69 -3.20
CA MET A 47 14.39 0.91 -1.77
C MET A 47 15.41 -0.01 -1.12
N THR A 48 15.55 -1.25 -1.60
CA THR A 48 16.55 -2.21 -1.09
C THR A 48 17.97 -1.69 -1.35
N PHE A 49 18.27 -1.33 -2.60
CA PHE A 49 19.60 -0.84 -2.96
C PHE A 49 19.88 0.54 -2.37
N ARG A 50 18.88 1.43 -2.31
CA ARG A 50 19.01 2.73 -1.63
C ARG A 50 19.37 2.58 -0.16
N ARG A 51 18.72 1.66 0.57
CA ARG A 51 19.06 1.37 1.97
C ARG A 51 20.47 0.79 2.10
N ALA A 52 20.88 -0.10 1.20
CA ALA A 52 22.22 -0.66 1.20
C ALA A 52 23.31 0.41 1.01
N ALA A 53 23.11 1.31 0.04
CA ALA A 53 23.99 2.46 -0.20
C ALA A 53 24.00 3.45 0.99
N GLN A 54 22.82 3.77 1.51
CA GLN A 54 22.67 4.69 2.65
C GLN A 54 23.35 4.17 3.92
N ALA A 55 23.35 2.85 4.15
CA ALA A 55 23.98 2.22 5.32
C ALA A 55 25.49 2.46 5.43
N ILE A 56 26.15 2.88 4.35
CA ILE A 56 27.58 3.23 4.33
C ILE A 56 27.84 4.70 4.00
N GLY A 57 26.80 5.54 4.04
CA GLY A 57 26.91 6.99 3.88
C GLY A 57 26.75 7.52 2.45
N LEU A 58 26.51 6.67 1.44
CA LEU A 58 26.19 7.17 0.10
C LEU A 58 24.77 7.72 0.07
N ASN A 59 24.59 8.88 -0.56
CA ASN A 59 23.26 9.46 -0.71
C ASN A 59 22.36 8.53 -1.56
N PRO A 60 21.17 8.12 -1.08
CA PRO A 60 20.33 7.14 -1.78
C PRO A 60 19.82 7.64 -3.14
N TYR A 61 19.83 8.94 -3.41
CA TYR A 61 19.41 9.52 -4.68
C TYR A 61 20.54 9.56 -5.73
N LEU A 62 21.76 9.16 -5.36
CA LEU A 62 22.89 8.93 -6.29
C LEU A 62 22.95 7.47 -6.77
N LEU A 63 21.91 6.68 -6.47
CA LEU A 63 21.73 5.33 -6.96
C LEU A 63 20.61 5.27 -8.00
N GLU A 64 20.91 4.68 -9.14
CA GLU A 64 19.96 4.42 -10.21
C GLU A 64 19.86 2.93 -10.53
N ILE A 65 18.70 2.52 -11.06
CA ILE A 65 18.46 1.14 -11.48
C ILE A 65 18.23 1.11 -13.00
N ALA A 66 19.03 0.31 -13.68
CA ALA A 66 18.80 -0.07 -15.07
C ALA A 66 17.98 -1.36 -15.12
N ASN A 67 16.71 -1.25 -15.53
CA ASN A 67 15.84 -2.42 -15.66
C ASN A 67 16.22 -3.22 -16.93
N ILE A 68 17.01 -4.27 -16.74
CA ILE A 68 17.42 -5.20 -17.81
C ILE A 68 16.74 -6.56 -17.69
N ARG A 69 15.76 -6.71 -16.79
CA ARG A 69 14.97 -7.94 -16.63
C ARG A 69 13.59 -7.82 -17.24
N GLU A 70 12.66 -7.14 -16.57
CA GLU A 70 11.28 -6.97 -17.04
C GLU A 70 11.22 -6.21 -18.37
N GLN A 71 12.13 -5.25 -18.58
CA GLN A 71 12.17 -4.43 -19.81
C GLN A 71 13.18 -4.93 -20.86
N CYS A 72 13.91 -6.02 -20.58
CA CYS A 72 14.91 -6.56 -21.50
C CYS A 72 14.94 -8.09 -21.50
N SER A 73 15.58 -8.77 -20.54
CA SER A 73 15.79 -10.23 -20.67
C SER A 73 14.51 -11.07 -20.74
N TRP A 74 13.44 -10.71 -20.03
CA TRP A 74 12.18 -11.47 -20.05
C TRP A 74 11.42 -11.39 -21.38
N PRO A 75 11.23 -10.20 -22.00
CA PRO A 75 10.47 -10.11 -23.25
C PRO A 75 11.24 -10.44 -24.52
N HIS A 76 12.56 -10.70 -24.49
CA HIS A 76 13.36 -10.99 -25.71
C HIS A 76 13.85 -12.43 -25.71
N SER A 77 13.53 -13.17 -26.77
CA SER A 77 14.06 -14.52 -26.99
C SER A 77 15.46 -14.52 -27.62
N ASP A 78 15.81 -13.49 -28.40
CA ASP A 78 17.14 -13.32 -28.98
C ASP A 78 18.11 -12.67 -27.97
N VAL A 79 19.10 -13.45 -27.54
CA VAL A 79 20.13 -13.04 -26.57
C VAL A 79 21.00 -11.90 -27.10
N ASN A 80 21.33 -11.87 -28.39
CA ASN A 80 22.18 -10.82 -28.96
C ASN A 80 21.43 -9.49 -28.97
N GLN A 81 20.17 -9.52 -29.42
CA GLN A 81 19.30 -8.34 -29.40
C GLN A 81 19.08 -7.83 -27.96
N ALA A 82 18.79 -8.73 -27.02
CA ALA A 82 18.63 -8.41 -25.60
C ALA A 82 19.91 -7.78 -25.02
N THR A 83 21.07 -8.34 -25.32
CA THR A 83 22.36 -7.82 -24.84
C THR A 83 22.62 -6.41 -25.36
N GLN A 84 22.38 -6.16 -26.65
CA GLN A 84 22.54 -4.81 -27.22
C GLN A 84 21.57 -3.81 -26.60
N LYS A 85 20.33 -4.23 -26.32
CA LYS A 85 19.34 -3.39 -25.62
C LYS A 85 19.76 -3.11 -24.17
N ALA A 86 20.20 -4.12 -23.43
CA ALA A 86 20.66 -3.98 -22.05
C ALA A 86 21.85 -2.99 -21.95
N ILE A 87 22.82 -3.09 -22.86
CA ILE A 87 23.94 -2.14 -22.94
C ILE A 87 23.43 -0.70 -23.15
N LYS A 88 22.46 -0.50 -24.06
CA LYS A 88 21.87 0.83 -24.30
C LYS A 88 21.16 1.37 -23.06
N ILE A 89 20.37 0.54 -22.37
CA ILE A 89 19.68 0.91 -21.13
C ILE A 89 20.71 1.34 -20.07
N ILE A 90 21.74 0.53 -19.84
CA ILE A 90 22.78 0.81 -18.85
C ILE A 90 23.48 2.14 -19.17
N LYS A 91 23.84 2.38 -20.44
CA LYS A 91 24.48 3.64 -20.85
C LYS A 91 23.61 4.86 -20.54
N VAL A 92 22.33 4.82 -20.90
CA VAL A 92 21.37 5.92 -20.63
C VAL A 92 21.26 6.19 -19.13
N ILE A 93 21.17 5.13 -18.32
CA ILE A 93 21.06 5.27 -16.86
C ILE A 93 22.37 5.78 -16.23
N VAL A 94 23.53 5.40 -16.77
CA VAL A 94 24.82 5.98 -16.34
C VAL A 94 24.87 7.48 -16.65
N GLU A 95 24.43 7.91 -17.82
CA GLU A 95 24.38 9.35 -18.15
C GLU A 95 23.42 10.12 -17.24
N LYS A 96 22.28 9.53 -16.87
CA LYS A 96 21.38 10.09 -15.86
C LYS A 96 22.06 10.18 -14.49
N ALA A 97 22.68 9.10 -14.04
CA ALA A 97 23.32 9.03 -12.72
C ALA A 97 24.43 10.08 -12.54
N LYS A 98 25.19 10.40 -13.61
CA LYS A 98 26.17 11.50 -13.61
C LYS A 98 25.58 12.88 -13.32
N GLN A 99 24.30 13.07 -13.65
CA GLN A 99 23.60 14.34 -13.48
C GLN A 99 22.73 14.36 -12.21
N ASN A 100 22.70 13.27 -11.45
CA ASN A 100 21.96 13.23 -10.20
C ASN A 100 22.62 14.15 -9.17
N ASN A 101 21.78 14.80 -8.39
CA ASN A 101 22.20 15.59 -7.25
C ASN A 101 21.84 14.85 -5.96
N PRO A 102 22.64 14.98 -4.90
CA PRO A 102 22.26 14.43 -3.59
C PRO A 102 20.99 15.14 -3.10
N LEU A 103 19.96 14.36 -2.76
CA LEU A 103 18.72 14.89 -2.20
C LEU A 103 18.55 14.47 -0.73
N THR A 104 17.70 15.20 -0.02
CA THR A 104 17.33 14.89 1.36
C THR A 104 15.84 14.51 1.43
N PRO A 105 15.48 13.41 2.14
CA PRO A 105 14.08 13.06 2.30
C PRO A 105 13.33 14.14 3.08
N ILE A 106 12.17 14.54 2.54
CA ILE A 106 11.28 15.48 3.21
C ILE A 106 10.57 14.73 4.36
N LYS A 107 10.64 15.29 5.57
CA LYS A 107 9.88 14.79 6.72
C LYS A 107 8.57 15.57 6.82
N ILE A 108 7.45 14.85 6.88
CA ILE A 108 6.12 15.43 6.97
C ILE A 108 5.44 14.84 8.21
N PRO A 109 4.75 15.64 9.05
CA PRO A 109 4.00 15.11 10.18
C PRO A 109 2.91 14.14 9.69
N VAL A 110 2.58 13.15 10.51
CA VAL A 110 1.53 12.17 10.23
C VAL A 110 0.38 12.41 11.20
N ASN A 111 -0.85 12.53 10.69
CA ASN A 111 -2.04 12.51 11.51
C ASN A 111 -2.29 11.05 12.00
N PRO A 112 -2.25 10.77 13.31
CA PRO A 112 -2.37 9.42 13.86
C PRO A 112 -3.84 8.93 13.91
N ARG A 113 -4.52 9.00 12.76
CA ARG A 113 -5.90 8.55 12.57
C ARG A 113 -6.00 7.78 11.25
N ALA A 114 -6.72 6.66 11.28
CA ALA A 114 -7.00 5.85 10.10
C ALA A 114 -8.41 6.09 9.54
N LEU A 115 -8.56 5.89 8.25
CA LEU A 115 -9.84 5.78 7.56
C LEU A 115 -9.94 4.39 6.94
N VAL A 116 -11.01 3.67 7.24
CA VAL A 116 -11.32 2.37 6.65
C VAL A 116 -12.57 2.52 5.79
N ILE A 117 -12.51 2.05 4.54
CA ILE A 117 -13.59 2.16 3.56
C ILE A 117 -14.13 0.75 3.29
N GLY A 118 -15.40 0.53 3.65
CA GLY A 118 -16.08 -0.77 3.61
C GLY A 118 -16.01 -1.48 4.96
N ALA A 119 -17.17 -1.82 5.51
CA ALA A 119 -17.33 -2.50 6.80
C ALA A 119 -17.79 -3.96 6.63
N GLY A 120 -17.22 -4.67 5.66
CA GLY A 120 -17.20 -6.13 5.68
C GLY A 120 -16.23 -6.67 6.75
N ILE A 121 -16.11 -7.99 6.87
CA ILE A 121 -15.24 -8.63 7.88
C ILE A 121 -13.80 -8.09 7.88
N ALA A 122 -13.23 -7.83 6.71
CA ALA A 122 -11.88 -7.27 6.57
C ALA A 122 -11.76 -5.85 7.17
N GLY A 123 -12.71 -4.97 6.85
CA GLY A 123 -12.71 -3.59 7.35
C GLY A 123 -13.06 -3.50 8.83
N ILE A 124 -13.97 -4.37 9.30
CA ILE A 124 -14.28 -4.55 10.72
C ILE A 124 -13.00 -4.94 11.47
N GLN A 125 -12.31 -6.00 11.06
CA GLN A 125 -11.10 -6.46 11.75
C GLN A 125 -9.99 -5.41 11.73
N ALA A 126 -9.73 -4.80 10.57
CA ALA A 126 -8.72 -3.74 10.46
C ALA A 126 -9.02 -2.55 11.39
N SER A 127 -10.30 -2.17 11.51
CA SER A 127 -10.71 -1.07 12.39
C SER A 127 -10.52 -1.41 13.85
N LEU A 128 -10.88 -2.64 14.28
CA LEU A 128 -10.66 -3.11 15.65
C LEU A 128 -9.18 -3.16 16.00
N ASP A 129 -8.33 -3.73 15.14
CA ASP A 129 -6.90 -3.87 15.39
C ASP A 129 -6.20 -2.51 15.55
N ILE A 130 -6.52 -1.56 14.65
CA ILE A 130 -5.97 -0.19 14.71
C ILE A 130 -6.44 0.51 15.99
N ALA A 131 -7.73 0.38 16.33
CA ALA A 131 -8.32 1.07 17.47
C ALA A 131 -7.83 0.53 18.82
N ASN A 132 -7.71 -0.80 18.93
CA ASN A 132 -7.13 -1.49 20.07
C ASN A 132 -5.65 -1.15 20.25
N SER A 133 -4.93 -0.85 19.15
CA SER A 133 -3.53 -0.42 19.18
C SER A 133 -3.30 1.03 19.63
N GLY A 134 -4.35 1.81 19.92
CA GLY A 134 -4.18 3.19 20.38
C GLY A 134 -4.79 4.27 19.51
N TYR A 135 -5.13 3.97 18.25
CA TYR A 135 -5.37 4.98 17.23
C TYR A 135 -6.85 5.22 16.97
N GLU A 136 -7.18 6.42 16.50
CA GLU A 136 -8.56 6.71 16.08
C GLU A 136 -8.83 6.13 14.68
N VAL A 137 -10.04 5.62 14.49
CA VAL A 137 -10.49 5.08 13.20
C VAL A 137 -11.81 5.70 12.80
N VAL A 138 -11.93 6.12 11.55
CA VAL A 138 -13.21 6.41 10.90
C VAL A 138 -13.53 5.24 9.99
N LEU A 139 -14.64 4.54 10.23
CA LEU A 139 -15.09 3.41 9.41
C LEU A 139 -16.30 3.84 8.58
N VAL A 140 -16.17 3.83 7.25
CA VAL A 140 -17.22 4.25 6.32
C VAL A 140 -17.83 3.04 5.65
N GLU A 141 -19.16 2.88 5.75
CA GLU A 141 -19.89 1.81 5.09
C GLU A 141 -20.99 2.38 4.18
N LYS A 142 -21.01 1.90 2.93
CA LYS A 142 -21.94 2.35 1.90
C LYS A 142 -23.37 1.96 2.25
N SER A 143 -23.59 0.75 2.73
CA SER A 143 -24.91 0.20 3.05
C SER A 143 -25.42 0.70 4.40
N PRO A 144 -26.73 0.57 4.68
CA PRO A 144 -27.29 0.92 5.99
C PRO A 144 -26.72 0.10 7.16
N SER A 145 -26.20 -1.10 6.89
CA SER A 145 -25.60 -1.99 7.88
C SER A 145 -24.18 -2.39 7.49
N ILE A 146 -23.37 -2.67 8.51
CA ILE A 146 -22.07 -3.32 8.38
C ILE A 146 -22.23 -4.85 8.30
N GLY A 147 -21.14 -5.57 8.01
CA GLY A 147 -21.08 -7.03 7.91
C GLY A 147 -20.67 -7.53 6.51
N GLY A 148 -21.05 -6.79 5.47
CA GLY A 148 -20.73 -7.14 4.08
C GLY A 148 -21.32 -8.48 3.64
N HIS A 149 -20.71 -9.13 2.66
CA HIS A 149 -21.18 -10.42 2.14
C HIS A 149 -21.18 -11.54 3.17
N MET A 150 -20.29 -11.48 4.17
CA MET A 150 -20.25 -12.50 5.21
C MET A 150 -21.57 -12.57 5.99
N ALA A 151 -22.27 -11.45 6.18
CA ALA A 151 -23.57 -11.42 6.82
C ALA A 151 -24.68 -12.11 5.99
N GLN A 152 -24.44 -12.37 4.71
CA GLN A 152 -25.38 -13.04 3.82
C GLN A 152 -25.16 -14.56 3.77
N LEU A 153 -24.04 -15.05 4.30
CA LEU A 153 -23.71 -16.47 4.30
C LEU A 153 -24.47 -17.18 5.42
N SER A 154 -24.90 -18.42 5.17
CA SER A 154 -25.42 -19.28 6.24
C SER A 154 -24.27 -19.77 7.13
N GLU A 155 -23.24 -20.33 6.50
CA GLU A 155 -22.11 -20.98 7.17
C GLU A 155 -20.77 -20.58 6.53
N THR A 156 -19.69 -20.77 7.27
CA THR A 156 -18.33 -20.51 6.80
C THR A 156 -17.48 -21.77 6.82
N PHE A 157 -16.97 -22.18 5.66
CA PHE A 157 -15.99 -23.24 5.57
C PHE A 157 -14.64 -22.80 6.20
N PRO A 158 -13.81 -23.72 6.70
CA PRO A 158 -14.01 -25.17 6.73
C PRO A 158 -14.79 -25.67 7.96
N THR A 159 -15.01 -24.84 8.97
CA THR A 159 -15.62 -25.25 10.24
C THR A 159 -17.14 -25.45 10.16
N LEU A 160 -17.78 -24.89 9.13
CA LEU A 160 -19.24 -24.85 8.97
C LEU A 160 -19.94 -24.11 10.12
N ASP A 161 -19.22 -23.19 10.78
CA ASP A 161 -19.81 -22.31 11.77
C ASP A 161 -20.82 -21.37 11.11
N CYS A 162 -21.90 -21.05 11.82
CA CYS A 162 -22.82 -20.00 11.42
C CYS A 162 -22.06 -18.66 11.31
N SER A 163 -22.18 -18.01 10.15
CA SER A 163 -21.44 -16.76 9.85
C SER A 163 -21.73 -15.65 10.87
N GLN A 164 -22.99 -15.57 11.31
CA GLN A 164 -23.47 -14.57 12.25
C GLN A 164 -22.88 -14.78 13.64
N CYS A 165 -22.59 -16.02 14.04
CA CYS A 165 -22.02 -16.34 15.35
C CYS A 165 -20.62 -15.71 15.54
N ILE A 166 -19.84 -15.60 14.45
CA ILE A 166 -18.48 -15.04 14.49
C ILE A 166 -18.43 -13.58 14.04
N LEU A 167 -19.38 -13.13 13.23
CA LEU A 167 -19.43 -11.76 12.71
C LEU A 167 -20.15 -10.79 13.65
N THR A 168 -21.31 -11.18 14.18
CA THR A 168 -22.16 -10.28 14.99
C THR A 168 -21.42 -9.72 16.22
N PRO A 169 -20.65 -10.51 17.00
CA PRO A 169 -19.91 -9.96 18.13
C PRO A 169 -18.94 -8.83 17.72
N LYS A 170 -18.28 -8.97 16.57
CA LYS A 170 -17.37 -7.93 16.03
C LYS A 170 -18.12 -6.71 15.54
N MET A 171 -19.32 -6.89 14.95
CA MET A 171 -20.18 -5.77 14.56
C MET A 171 -20.61 -4.94 15.77
N VAL A 172 -20.96 -5.61 16.87
CA VAL A 172 -21.31 -4.96 18.14
C VAL A 172 -20.10 -4.22 18.73
N GLU A 173 -18.93 -4.87 18.73
CA GLU A 173 -17.68 -4.26 19.20
C GLU A 173 -17.35 -2.97 18.44
N ILE A 174 -17.43 -2.97 17.10
CA ILE A 174 -17.26 -1.78 16.27
C ILE A 174 -18.21 -0.64 16.68
N ALA A 175 -19.48 -0.96 16.89
CA ALA A 175 -20.50 0.04 17.20
C ALA A 175 -20.29 0.68 18.58
N GLN A 176 -19.65 -0.03 19.51
CA GLN A 176 -19.42 0.41 20.89
C GLN A 176 -17.99 0.92 21.14
N HIS A 177 -17.06 0.68 20.22
CA HIS A 177 -15.65 0.98 20.46
C HIS A 177 -15.39 2.51 20.54
N PRO A 178 -14.78 3.02 21.63
CA PRO A 178 -14.67 4.47 21.89
C PRO A 178 -13.80 5.23 20.88
N ARG A 179 -12.87 4.53 20.21
CA ARG A 179 -11.98 5.11 19.18
C ARG A 179 -12.44 4.89 17.74
N ILE A 180 -13.59 4.25 17.52
CA ILE A 180 -14.10 3.99 16.17
C ILE A 180 -15.33 4.86 15.92
N LYS A 181 -15.21 5.73 14.92
CA LYS A 181 -16.34 6.49 14.40
C LYS A 181 -16.95 5.74 13.22
N LEU A 182 -18.01 4.99 13.48
CA LEU A 182 -18.78 4.33 12.44
C LEU A 182 -19.68 5.33 11.68
N LEU A 183 -19.54 5.34 10.36
CA LEU A 183 -20.35 6.09 9.42
C LEU A 183 -21.01 5.10 8.46
N ALA A 184 -22.04 4.41 8.94
CA ALA A 184 -22.92 3.61 8.08
C ALA A 184 -23.75 4.52 7.14
N TYR A 185 -24.24 3.93 6.06
CA TYR A 185 -24.96 4.61 4.99
C TYR A 185 -24.23 5.85 4.46
N SER A 186 -22.90 5.77 4.38
CA SER A 186 -22.02 6.87 4.00
C SER A 186 -21.00 6.44 2.95
N GLU A 187 -20.57 7.38 2.11
CA GLU A 187 -19.64 7.12 1.01
C GLU A 187 -18.54 8.18 1.00
N VAL A 188 -17.32 7.76 0.67
CA VAL A 188 -16.22 8.70 0.40
C VAL A 188 -16.46 9.32 -0.98
N GLU A 189 -16.63 10.64 -1.04
CA GLU A 189 -16.82 11.36 -2.31
C GLU A 189 -15.50 11.86 -2.90
N GLN A 190 -14.57 12.26 -2.03
CA GLN A 190 -13.33 12.87 -2.46
C GLN A 190 -12.20 12.57 -1.48
N LEU A 191 -11.04 12.24 -2.03
CA LEU A 191 -9.79 12.04 -1.32
C LEU A 191 -8.75 12.98 -1.93
N SER A 192 -8.05 13.74 -1.09
CA SER A 192 -6.95 14.62 -1.50
C SER A 192 -5.82 14.59 -0.47
N GLY A 193 -4.66 15.11 -0.84
CA GLY A 193 -3.45 15.10 0.01
C GLY A 193 -2.54 13.91 -0.28
N ASN A 194 -1.68 13.61 0.67
CA ASN A 194 -0.61 12.61 0.56
C ASN A 194 -0.52 11.78 1.85
N VAL A 195 0.35 10.76 1.85
CA VAL A 195 0.56 9.85 2.99
C VAL A 195 0.74 10.65 4.29
N GLY A 196 -0.09 10.35 5.28
CA GLY A 196 -0.12 11.00 6.60
C GLY A 196 -0.94 12.29 6.69
N ASN A 197 -1.32 12.91 5.56
CA ASN A 197 -2.02 14.19 5.51
C ASN A 197 -3.18 14.17 4.51
N PHE A 198 -4.04 13.16 4.61
CA PHE A 198 -5.21 13.06 3.77
C PHE A 198 -6.33 13.99 4.25
N LYS A 199 -7.00 14.64 3.29
CA LYS A 199 -8.28 15.33 3.49
C LYS A 199 -9.35 14.56 2.74
N VAL A 200 -10.35 14.11 3.49
CA VAL A 200 -11.40 13.22 2.97
C VAL A 200 -12.77 13.86 3.16
N LYS A 201 -13.57 13.90 2.10
CA LYS A 201 -14.97 14.31 2.13
C LYS A 201 -15.85 13.05 2.14
N ILE A 202 -16.66 12.92 3.19
CA ILE A 202 -17.57 11.78 3.38
C ILE A 202 -19.01 12.29 3.29
N ARG A 203 -19.78 11.77 2.34
CA ARG A 203 -21.22 12.02 2.26
C ARG A 203 -21.95 11.00 3.11
N LYS A 204 -22.63 11.48 4.15
CA LYS A 204 -23.63 10.70 4.87
C LYS A 204 -24.95 10.80 4.11
N LYS A 205 -25.48 9.69 3.61
CA LYS A 205 -26.74 9.68 2.88
C LYS A 205 -27.90 9.89 3.84
N ALA A 206 -28.95 10.56 3.38
CA ALA A 206 -30.14 10.80 4.19
C ALA A 206 -30.94 9.49 4.31
N SER A 207 -31.05 8.96 5.53
CA SER A 207 -31.92 7.81 5.81
C SER A 207 -33.39 8.19 5.91
N PHE A 208 -33.71 9.49 5.91
CA PHE A 208 -35.05 10.04 6.17
C PHE A 208 -35.69 9.56 7.49
N VAL A 209 -34.86 9.06 8.41
CA VAL A 209 -35.21 8.59 9.74
C VAL A 209 -34.25 9.24 10.73
N ASP A 210 -34.79 9.81 11.80
CA ASP A 210 -34.00 10.32 12.92
C ASP A 210 -33.45 9.14 13.75
N ASN A 211 -32.20 8.79 13.49
CA ASN A 211 -31.53 7.68 14.19
C ASN A 211 -31.37 7.90 15.69
N SER A 212 -31.55 9.13 16.21
CA SER A 212 -31.56 9.37 17.66
C SER A 212 -32.87 8.95 18.33
N LYS A 213 -33.96 8.83 17.55
CA LYS A 213 -35.29 8.44 18.02
C LYS A 213 -35.71 7.05 17.55
N CYS A 214 -35.08 6.54 16.49
CA CYS A 214 -35.36 5.22 15.94
C CYS A 214 -35.02 4.13 16.97
N THR A 215 -35.98 3.28 17.29
CA THR A 215 -35.80 2.14 18.21
C THR A 215 -35.56 0.82 17.47
N GLY A 216 -35.65 0.81 16.14
CA GLY A 216 -35.50 -0.41 15.34
C GLY A 216 -36.66 -1.41 15.48
N CYS A 217 -37.84 -0.98 15.94
CA CYS A 217 -38.96 -1.87 16.25
C CYS A 217 -39.64 -2.55 15.04
N GLY A 218 -39.38 -2.09 13.81
CA GLY A 218 -39.93 -2.69 12.59
C GLY A 218 -41.40 -2.34 12.25
N LEU A 219 -42.14 -1.67 13.16
CA LEU A 219 -43.56 -1.33 12.95
C LEU A 219 -43.82 -0.48 11.68
N CYS A 220 -42.85 0.35 11.29
CA CYS A 220 -42.94 1.16 10.08
C CYS A 220 -42.91 0.30 8.80
N TYR A 221 -42.15 -0.80 8.79
CA TYR A 221 -42.03 -1.71 7.66
C TYR A 221 -43.33 -2.49 7.44
N GLU A 222 -43.97 -2.96 8.52
CA GLU A 222 -45.24 -3.71 8.44
C GLU A 222 -46.38 -2.90 7.82
N LYS A 223 -46.39 -1.58 8.01
CA LYS A 223 -47.42 -0.68 7.49
C LYS A 223 -47.07 -0.09 6.12
N CYS A 224 -45.91 -0.42 5.55
CA CYS A 224 -45.47 0.13 4.27
C CYS A 224 -46.34 -0.41 3.13
N PRO A 225 -47.03 0.46 2.35
CA PRO A 225 -47.87 0.02 1.23
C PRO A 225 -47.05 -0.34 -0.03
N VAL A 226 -45.77 0.04 -0.08
CA VAL A 226 -44.88 -0.20 -1.21
C VAL A 226 -43.96 -1.39 -0.91
N LYS A 227 -43.89 -2.33 -1.84
CA LYS A 227 -42.92 -3.43 -1.83
C LYS A 227 -41.79 -3.12 -2.79
N VAL A 228 -40.57 -3.40 -2.37
CA VAL A 228 -39.35 -3.27 -3.18
C VAL A 228 -38.61 -4.59 -3.14
N ASP A 229 -37.87 -4.89 -4.21
CA ASP A 229 -37.04 -6.08 -4.27
C ASP A 229 -35.94 -6.00 -3.21
N SER A 230 -35.69 -7.13 -2.55
CA SER A 230 -34.67 -7.29 -1.50
C SER A 230 -33.33 -7.70 -2.08
#